data_AF-A0A9D7JCJ2-F1
#
_entry.id   AF-A0A9D7JCJ2-F1
#
_cell.length_a   1.000
_cell.length_b   1.000
_cell.length_c   1.000
_cell.angle_alpha   90.00
_cell.angle_beta   90.00
_cell.angle_gamma   90.00
#
_symmetry.space_group_name_H-M   'P 1'
#
loop_
_entity.id
_entity.type
_entity.pdbx_description
1 polymer ?
#
loop_
_entity_poly.entity_id
_entity_poly.type
_entity_poly.pdbx_seq_one_letter_code
_entity_poly.pdbx_strand_id
1 'polypeptide(L)'
;MALHVRDAAGRPIGGLVGFAVFDWLFVDLLYVPETLRGSGVGAALIGRAEAFASERGLVGIWLDTYSFQARGFYEKLGYAVFGSIDDHPRGGSRFFLQKRLDGAGT
;
A
#
# COMPACT_ATOMS: atom_id res chain seq x y z
N MET A 1 -6.21 -2.57 10.28
CA MET A 1 -7.32 -2.08 9.44
C MET A 1 -7.57 -3.05 8.29
N ALA A 2 -8.80 -3.10 7.79
CA ALA A 2 -9.13 -3.81 6.55
C ALA A 2 -10.12 -2.95 5.74
N LEU A 3 -9.84 -2.79 4.45
CA LEU A 3 -10.68 -2.12 3.46
C LEU A 3 -11.08 -3.16 2.44
N HIS A 4 -12.38 -3.31 2.17
CA HIS A 4 -12.87 -4.28 1.19
C HIS A 4 -13.44 -3.55 -0.03
N VAL A 5 -13.02 -4.00 -1.22
CA VAL A 5 -13.72 -3.75 -2.47
C VAL A 5 -14.77 -4.85 -2.62
N ARG A 6 -16.03 -4.47 -2.82
CA ARG A 6 -17.15 -5.40 -2.93
C ARG A 6 -17.78 -5.32 -4.33
N ASP A 7 -18.27 -6.45 -4.82
CA ASP A 7 -19.10 -6.49 -6.03
C ASP A 7 -20.52 -5.98 -5.75
N ALA A 8 -21.37 -5.95 -6.79
CA ALA A 8 -22.77 -5.53 -6.67
C ALA A 8 -23.61 -6.43 -5.74
N ALA A 9 -23.19 -7.67 -5.51
CA ALA A 9 -23.81 -8.60 -4.58
C ALA A 9 -23.24 -8.47 -3.15
N GLY A 10 -22.33 -7.52 -2.90
CA GLY A 10 -21.72 -7.28 -1.60
C GLY A 10 -20.56 -8.22 -1.23
N ARG A 11 -20.11 -9.09 -2.14
CA ARG A 11 -19.02 -10.05 -1.86
C ARG A 11 -17.66 -9.36 -1.97
N PRO A 12 -16.70 -9.62 -1.06
CA PRO A 12 -15.37 -9.04 -1.13
C PRO A 12 -14.62 -9.64 -2.33
N ILE A 13 -14.22 -8.78 -3.27
CA ILE A 13 -13.45 -9.15 -4.47
C ILE A 13 -12.01 -8.64 -4.42
N GLY A 14 -11.71 -7.74 -3.49
CA GLY A 14 -10.35 -7.28 -3.23
C GLY A 14 -10.31 -6.32 -2.06
N GLY A 15 -9.20 -5.61 -1.88
CA GLY A 15 -9.05 -4.74 -0.74
C GLY A 15 -7.62 -4.49 -0.32
N LEU A 16 -7.52 -3.88 0.85
CA LEU A 16 -6.27 -3.58 1.53
C LEU A 16 -6.36 -4.06 2.99
N VAL A 17 -5.32 -4.74 3.45
CA VAL A 17 -5.12 -5.08 4.86
C VAL A 17 -3.81 -4.46 5.33
N GLY A 18 -3.83 -3.91 6.53
CA GLY A 18 -2.64 -3.34 7.16
C GLY A 18 -2.82 -3.22 8.66
N PHE A 19 -1.74 -2.98 9.39
CA PHE A 19 -1.79 -2.84 10.85
C PHE A 19 -0.76 -1.84 11.33
N ALA A 20 -1.10 -1.14 12.42
CA ALA A 20 -0.19 -0.19 13.03
C ALA A 20 0.86 -0.96 13.84
N VAL A 21 2.13 -0.60 13.66
CA VAL A 21 3.26 -1.07 14.45
C VAL A 21 3.99 0.16 14.95
N PHE A 22 3.98 0.36 16.26
CA PHE A 22 4.36 1.65 16.87
C PHE A 22 3.60 2.81 16.22
N ASP A 23 4.32 3.81 15.73
CA ASP A 23 3.81 5.02 15.11
C ASP A 23 3.72 4.93 13.57
N TRP A 24 3.84 3.73 12.98
CA TRP A 24 3.74 3.51 11.53
C TRP A 24 2.60 2.56 11.16
N LEU A 25 2.01 2.76 9.98
CA LEU A 25 1.12 1.77 9.37
C LEU A 25 1.92 0.87 8.42
N PHE A 26 1.85 -0.44 8.63
CA PHE A 26 2.31 -1.41 7.64
C PHE A 26 1.15 -1.85 6.76
N VAL A 27 1.28 -1.74 5.43
CA VAL A 27 0.35 -2.32 4.47
C VAL A 27 0.84 -3.71 4.10
N ASP A 28 0.14 -4.72 4.61
CA ASP A 28 0.49 -6.13 4.47
C ASP A 28 0.00 -6.73 3.15
N LEU A 29 -1.21 -6.35 2.73
CA LEU A 29 -1.80 -6.85 1.49
C LEU A 29 -2.59 -5.75 0.78
N LEU A 30 -2.35 -5.62 -0.52
CA LEU A 30 -3.20 -4.89 -1.45
C LEU A 30 -3.53 -5.80 -2.63
N TYR A 31 -4.82 -6.02 -2.87
CA TYR A 31 -5.29 -6.76 -4.02
C TYR A 31 -6.41 -6.01 -4.73
N VAL A 32 -6.21 -5.77 -6.02
CA VAL A 32 -7.22 -5.20 -6.91
C VAL A 32 -7.49 -6.23 -8.02
N PRO A 33 -8.76 -6.65 -8.20
CA PRO A 33 -9.16 -7.52 -9.31
C PRO A 33 -8.66 -6.99 -10.64
N GLU A 34 -8.26 -7.89 -11.53
CA GLU A 34 -7.73 -7.51 -12.84
C GLU A 34 -8.67 -6.60 -13.63
N THR A 35 -9.97 -6.89 -13.59
CA THR A 35 -11.04 -6.10 -14.22
C THR A 35 -11.15 -4.66 -13.68
N LEU A 36 -10.57 -4.37 -12.52
CA LEU A 36 -10.57 -3.05 -11.88
C LEU A 36 -9.19 -2.39 -11.91
N ARG A 37 -8.16 -3.03 -12.49
CA ARG A 37 -6.85 -2.38 -12.62
C ARG A 37 -6.92 -1.23 -13.63
N GLY A 38 -6.12 -0.20 -13.41
CA GLY A 38 -6.15 1.02 -14.23
C GLY A 38 -7.34 1.96 -13.96
N SER A 39 -8.31 1.58 -13.12
CA SER A 39 -9.47 2.42 -12.78
C SER A 39 -9.26 3.39 -11.61
N GLY A 40 -8.07 3.37 -11.00
CA GLY A 40 -7.76 4.19 -9.81
C GLY A 40 -8.13 3.56 -8.46
N VAL A 41 -8.80 2.39 -8.44
CA VAL A 41 -9.19 1.70 -7.20
C VAL A 41 -8.02 1.46 -6.24
N GLY A 42 -6.86 1.03 -6.75
CA GLY A 42 -5.67 0.82 -5.91
C GLY A 42 -5.20 2.10 -5.22
N ALA A 43 -5.16 3.22 -5.96
CA ALA A 43 -4.78 4.51 -5.40
C ALA A 43 -5.79 4.99 -4.36
N ALA A 44 -7.09 4.75 -4.58
CA ALA A 44 -8.13 5.07 -3.61
C ALA A 44 -8.01 4.25 -2.31
N LEU A 45 -7.64 2.96 -2.40
CA LEU A 45 -7.39 2.12 -1.23
C LEU A 45 -6.18 2.62 -0.42
N ILE A 46 -5.07 2.97 -1.08
CA ILE A 46 -3.89 3.53 -0.41
C ILE A 46 -4.19 4.90 0.19
N GLY A 47 -4.90 5.78 -0.53
CA GLY A 47 -5.31 7.08 0.00
C GLY A 47 -6.18 6.96 1.27
N ARG A 48 -7.05 5.95 1.33
CA ARG A 48 -7.82 5.66 2.55
C ARG A 48 -6.95 5.15 3.70
N ALA A 49 -5.90 4.39 3.41
CA ALA A 49 -4.93 3.96 4.42
C ALA A 49 -4.09 5.15 4.93
N GLU A 50 -3.68 6.07 4.03
CA GLU A 50 -3.00 7.33 4.36
C GLU A 50 -3.85 8.24 5.26
N ALA A 51 -5.13 8.42 4.92
CA ALA A 51 -6.07 9.16 5.75
C ALA A 51 -6.23 8.51 7.13
N PHE A 52 -6.46 7.19 7.18
CA PHE A 52 -6.56 6.43 8.43
C PHE A 52 -5.33 6.59 9.33
N ALA A 53 -4.13 6.57 8.75
CA ALA A 53 -2.87 6.74 9.46
C ALA A 53 -2.72 8.17 9.99
N SER A 54 -3.01 9.17 9.16
CA SER A 54 -2.95 10.59 9.52
C SER A 54 -3.94 10.93 10.65
N GLU A 55 -5.19 10.46 10.55
CA GLU A 55 -6.23 10.63 11.59
C GLU A 55 -5.84 10.02 12.95
N ARG A 56 -4.93 9.04 12.94
CA ARG A 56 -4.41 8.37 14.14
C ARG A 56 -3.09 8.94 14.63
N GLY A 57 -2.57 9.99 14.00
CA GLY A 57 -1.28 10.57 14.33
C GLY A 57 -0.10 9.64 14.05
N LEU A 58 -0.25 8.68 13.13
CA LEU A 58 0.87 7.85 12.69
C LEU A 58 1.80 8.69 11.80
N VAL A 59 3.11 8.52 11.97
CA VAL A 59 4.14 9.34 11.30
C VAL A 59 4.39 8.90 9.87
N GLY A 60 3.96 7.70 9.48
CA GLY A 60 4.20 7.19 8.14
C GLY A 60 3.54 5.86 7.83
N ILE A 61 3.70 5.45 6.57
CA ILE A 61 3.30 4.15 6.05
C ILE A 61 4.51 3.46 5.43
N TRP A 62 4.61 2.15 5.61
CA TRP A 62 5.56 1.34 4.87
C TRP A 62 4.93 0.04 4.37
N LEU A 63 5.55 -0.55 3.36
CA LEU A 63 5.15 -1.81 2.74
C LEU A 63 6.34 -2.46 2.03
N ASP A 64 6.12 -3.67 1.54
CA ASP A 64 7.03 -4.27 0.58
C ASP A 64 6.28 -4.78 -0.66
N THR A 65 7.00 -4.90 -1.77
CA THR A 65 6.48 -5.37 -3.05
C THR A 65 7.59 -6.05 -3.83
N TYR A 66 7.24 -7.08 -4.59
CA TYR A 66 8.19 -7.74 -5.48
C TYR A 66 8.38 -6.97 -6.79
N SER A 67 9.49 -7.24 -7.50
CA SER A 67 9.83 -6.63 -8.79
C SER A 67 8.82 -6.92 -9.90
N PHE A 68 8.17 -8.09 -9.87
CA PHE A 68 7.07 -8.44 -10.77
C PHE A 68 5.72 -7.85 -10.33
N GLN A 69 5.67 -7.18 -9.19
CA GLN A 69 4.50 -6.47 -8.68
C GLN A 69 4.63 -4.96 -8.91
N ALA A 70 3.96 -4.17 -8.08
CA ALA A 70 3.57 -2.80 -8.39
C ALA A 70 4.52 -1.76 -7.78
N ARG A 71 5.85 -1.93 -7.89
CA ARG A 71 6.82 -0.93 -7.38
C ARG A 71 6.51 0.47 -7.90
N GLY A 72 6.42 0.61 -9.22
CA GLY A 72 6.15 1.91 -9.86
C GLY A 72 4.76 2.48 -9.54
N PHE A 73 3.81 1.68 -9.06
CA PHE A 73 2.53 2.17 -8.58
C PHE A 73 2.69 2.94 -7.27
N TYR A 74 3.43 2.39 -6.30
CA TYR A 74 3.68 3.05 -5.02
C TYR A 74 4.59 4.28 -5.16
N GLU A 75 5.61 4.21 -6.02
CA GLU A 75 6.49 5.36 -6.32
C GLU A 75 5.69 6.55 -6.86
N LYS A 76 4.71 6.31 -7.74
CA LYS A 76 3.78 7.36 -8.24
C LYS A 76 2.88 7.95 -7.15
N LEU A 77 2.68 7.26 -6.04
CA LEU A 77 1.94 7.75 -4.87
C LEU A 77 2.84 8.47 -3.86
N GLY A 78 4.12 8.65 -4.17
CA GLY A 78 5.10 9.34 -3.32
C GLY A 78 5.80 8.46 -2.29
N TYR A 79 5.71 7.13 -2.42
CA TYR A 79 6.52 6.22 -1.61
C TYR A 79 7.94 6.15 -2.18
N ALA A 80 8.93 6.14 -1.29
CA ALA A 80 10.34 5.98 -1.64
C ALA A 80 10.85 4.61 -1.21
N VAL A 81 11.68 3.98 -2.06
CA VAL A 81 12.40 2.76 -1.71
C VAL A 81 13.45 3.09 -0.65
N PHE A 82 13.45 2.37 0.46
CA PHE A 82 14.49 2.49 1.51
C PHE A 82 15.35 1.23 1.65
N GLY A 83 14.95 0.13 1.02
CA GLY A 83 15.72 -1.10 1.02
C GLY A 83 15.25 -2.08 -0.05
N SER A 84 16.11 -3.03 -0.39
CA SER A 84 15.78 -4.14 -1.27
C SER A 84 16.52 -5.40 -0.88
N ILE A 85 15.96 -6.54 -1.26
CA ILE A 85 16.63 -7.84 -1.25
C ILE A 85 16.63 -8.32 -2.69
N ASP A 86 17.83 -8.42 -3.27
CA ASP A 86 18.01 -8.96 -4.61
C ASP A 86 17.96 -10.49 -4.59
N ASP A 87 17.60 -11.06 -5.74
CA ASP A 87 17.39 -12.50 -5.93
C ASP A 87 16.33 -13.11 -4.97
N HIS A 88 15.30 -12.31 -4.64
CA HIS A 88 14.20 -12.71 -3.76
C HIS A 88 12.82 -12.39 -4.37
N PRO A 89 12.14 -13.38 -4.98
CA PRO A 89 12.61 -14.75 -5.25
C PRO A 89 13.71 -14.75 -6.32
N ARG A 90 14.33 -15.92 -6.55
CA ARG A 90 15.39 -16.05 -7.56
C ARG A 90 14.98 -15.43 -8.89
N GLY A 91 15.82 -14.56 -9.45
CA GLY A 91 15.55 -13.80 -10.67
C GLY A 91 14.67 -12.55 -10.51
N GLY A 92 14.29 -12.19 -9.28
CA GLY A 92 13.56 -10.97 -8.96
C GLY A 92 14.13 -10.27 -7.72
N SER A 93 13.50 -9.16 -7.32
CA SER A 93 13.88 -8.44 -6.10
C SER A 93 12.63 -8.14 -5.26
N ARG A 94 12.80 -8.07 -3.95
CA ARG A 94 11.80 -7.52 -3.02
C ARG A 94 12.23 -6.11 -2.65
N PHE A 95 11.32 -5.15 -2.79
CA PHE A 95 11.55 -3.75 -2.44
C PHE A 95 10.75 -3.40 -1.20
N PHE A 96 11.35 -2.62 -0.31
CA PHE A 96 10.70 -2.04 0.85
C PHE A 96 10.56 -0.54 0.65
N LEU A 97 9.34 -0.05 0.80
CA LEU A 97 8.96 1.31 0.48
C LEU A 97 8.31 1.98 1.68
N GLN A 98 8.54 3.28 1.83
CA GLN A 98 7.93 4.09 2.89
C GLN A 98 7.45 5.44 2.36
N LYS A 99 6.48 6.00 3.04
CA LYS A 99 6.03 7.38 2.87
C LYS A 99 5.77 7.98 4.26
N ARG A 100 6.46 9.08 4.54
CA ARG A 100 6.23 9.89 5.74
C ARG A 100 4.98 10.76 5.55
N LEU A 101 4.21 10.95 6.63
CA LEU A 101 2.96 11.73 6.62
C LEU A 101 3.11 13.08 7.35
N ASP A 102 4.17 13.25 8.13
CA ASP A 102 4.48 14.41 8.97
C ASP A 102 5.00 15.65 8.21
N GLY A 103 4.78 15.70 6.88
CA GLY A 103 5.03 16.88 6.03
C GLY A 103 3.76 17.55 5.48
N ALA A 104 2.57 17.09 5.86
CA ALA A 104 1.29 17.57 5.31
C ALA A 104 0.59 18.66 6.17
N GLY A 105 1.27 19.22 7.17
CA GLY A 105 0.68 20.27 8.00
C GLY A 105 1.67 20.91 8.97
N THR A 106 2.26 22.03 8.55
CA THR A 106 2.37 23.23 9.38
C THR A 106 2.13 24.45 8.49
#